data_AF-A0A498G653-F1
#
_entry.id   AF-A0A498G653-F1
#
_cell.length_a   1.000
_cell.length_b   1.000
_cell.length_c   1.000
_cell.angle_alpha   90.00
_cell.angle_beta   90.00
_cell.angle_gamma   90.00
#
_symmetry.space_group_name_H-M   'P 1'
#
loop_
_entity.id
_entity.type
_entity.pdbx_description
1 polymer ?
#
loop_
_entity_poly.entity_id
_entity_poly.type
_entity_poly.pdbx_seq_one_letter_code
_entity_poly.pdbx_strand_id
1 'polypeptide(L)'
;MARGSDTARLPLEPLRRQVADATGRSASFIDVTGVEVDGNALEVTFQTPDEDVPVADVVVEGPNGRTGTTPVRLDTPSGVNVFGELLRIEYAGRDAETDEILVSVDQQVGDDWRTLLGCGQMWAVQTSHRGEDVTITCHVETPSDPDDEDGDTAEPETGPTGSAAESDADAGSADDGGLLDLDR
;
A
#
# COMPACT_ATOMS: atom_id res chain seq x y z
N MET A 1 -12.11 -24.01 -49.44
CA MET A 1 -12.51 -24.53 -48.12
C MET A 1 -12.12 -23.48 -47.09
N ALA A 2 -13.09 -22.74 -46.54
CA ALA A 2 -12.81 -21.82 -45.45
C ALA A 2 -12.52 -22.67 -44.21
N ARG A 3 -11.27 -22.64 -43.72
CA ARG A 3 -10.94 -23.12 -42.38
C ARG A 3 -11.73 -22.22 -41.43
N GLY A 4 -12.79 -22.75 -40.82
CA GLY A 4 -13.44 -22.06 -39.72
C GLY A 4 -12.38 -21.91 -38.63
N SER A 5 -12.09 -20.68 -38.24
CA SER A 5 -11.30 -20.42 -37.04
C SER A 5 -12.09 -20.99 -35.88
N ASP A 6 -11.63 -22.11 -35.32
CA ASP A 6 -12.21 -22.71 -34.13
C ASP A 6 -11.86 -21.79 -32.96
N THR A 7 -12.71 -20.78 -32.73
CA THR A 7 -12.50 -19.79 -31.69
C THR A 7 -13.01 -20.36 -30.36
N ALA A 8 -12.12 -20.94 -29.58
CA ALA A 8 -12.41 -21.31 -28.19
C ALA A 8 -12.45 -20.05 -27.31
N ARG A 9 -13.49 -19.91 -26.48
CA ARG A 9 -13.54 -18.87 -25.44
C ARG A 9 -12.77 -19.39 -24.23
N LEU A 10 -11.61 -18.78 -23.96
CA LEU A 10 -10.81 -19.09 -22.78
C LEU A 10 -11.15 -18.12 -21.65
N PRO A 11 -11.47 -18.62 -20.45
CA PRO A 11 -11.61 -17.77 -19.28
C PRO A 11 -10.21 -17.35 -18.82
N LEU A 12 -9.90 -16.06 -18.97
CA LEU A 12 -8.56 -15.53 -18.72
C LEU A 12 -8.17 -15.56 -17.23
N GLU A 13 -9.12 -15.41 -16.31
CA GLU A 13 -8.84 -15.43 -14.87
C GLU A 13 -8.30 -16.79 -14.38
N PRO A 14 -8.94 -17.95 -14.68
CA PRO A 14 -8.37 -19.26 -14.41
C PRO A 14 -7.01 -19.48 -15.06
N LEU A 15 -6.80 -18.97 -16.28
CA LEU A 15 -5.54 -19.11 -16.99
C LEU A 15 -4.43 -18.31 -16.31
N ARG A 16 -4.69 -17.06 -15.91
CA ARG A 16 -3.77 -16.23 -15.13
C ARG A 16 -3.36 -16.93 -13.84
N ARG A 17 -4.33 -17.51 -13.13
CA ARG A 17 -4.05 -18.26 -11.90
C ARG A 17 -3.13 -19.46 -12.15
N GLN A 18 -3.37 -20.23 -13.22
CA GLN A 18 -2.49 -21.35 -13.58
C GLN A 18 -1.07 -20.90 -13.94
N VAL A 19 -0.91 -19.78 -14.66
CA VAL A 19 0.40 -19.21 -14.96
C VAL A 19 1.09 -18.72 -13.69
N ALA A 20 0.37 -18.07 -12.78
CA ALA A 20 0.87 -17.63 -11.48
C ALA A 20 1.36 -18.81 -10.63
N ASP A 21 0.55 -19.86 -10.49
CA ASP A 21 0.92 -21.10 -9.78
C ASP A 21 2.18 -21.74 -10.41
N ALA A 22 2.28 -21.78 -11.74
CA ALA A 22 3.43 -22.34 -12.44
C ALA A 22 4.71 -21.50 -12.32
N THR A 23 4.58 -20.18 -12.16
CA THR A 23 5.70 -19.23 -12.08
C THR A 23 6.04 -18.82 -10.65
N GLY A 24 5.22 -19.22 -9.66
CA GLY A 24 5.36 -18.84 -8.26
C GLY A 24 5.05 -17.36 -7.99
N ARG A 25 4.26 -16.71 -8.86
CA ARG A 25 3.94 -15.28 -8.78
C ARG A 25 2.48 -15.05 -8.40
N SER A 26 2.16 -13.84 -7.93
CA SER A 26 0.78 -13.42 -7.69
C SER A 26 -0.01 -13.36 -9.02
N ALA A 27 -1.24 -13.88 -9.05
CA ALA A 27 -2.06 -13.94 -10.28
C ALA A 27 -2.33 -12.57 -10.92
N SER A 28 -2.55 -11.54 -10.10
CA SER A 28 -2.75 -10.16 -10.57
C SER A 28 -1.46 -9.51 -11.08
N PHE A 29 -0.29 -10.09 -10.81
CA PHE A 29 1.00 -9.60 -11.31
C PHE A 29 1.40 -10.20 -12.67
N ILE A 30 0.59 -11.13 -13.19
CA ILE A 30 0.78 -11.73 -14.52
C ILE A 30 -0.11 -11.02 -15.53
N ASP A 31 0.46 -10.45 -16.58
CA ASP A 31 -0.29 -9.95 -17.73
C ASP A 31 -0.20 -10.96 -18.89
N VAL A 32 -1.32 -11.57 -19.26
CA VAL A 32 -1.36 -12.55 -20.35
C VAL A 32 -1.54 -11.80 -21.67
N THR A 33 -0.51 -11.80 -22.50
CA THR A 33 -0.44 -11.02 -23.75
C THR A 33 -0.78 -11.84 -24.99
N GLY A 34 -0.70 -13.17 -24.90
CA GLY A 34 -1.02 -14.05 -26.02
C GLY A 34 -1.38 -15.45 -25.56
N VAL A 35 -2.32 -16.07 -26.26
CA VAL A 35 -2.66 -17.49 -26.09
C VAL A 35 -2.79 -18.13 -27.47
N GLU A 36 -2.01 -19.16 -27.71
CA GLU A 36 -2.00 -19.92 -28.95
C GLU A 36 -2.27 -21.40 -28.66
N VAL A 37 -2.85 -22.10 -29.63
CA VAL A 37 -3.08 -23.54 -29.54
C VAL A 37 -2.02 -24.23 -30.38
N ASP A 38 -1.10 -24.96 -29.74
CA ASP A 38 -0.12 -25.80 -30.41
C ASP A 38 -0.49 -27.28 -30.19
N GLY A 39 -1.04 -27.89 -31.24
CA GLY A 39 -1.50 -29.28 -31.20
C GLY A 39 -2.59 -29.53 -30.15
N ASN A 40 -2.22 -30.15 -29.03
CA ASN A 40 -3.10 -30.43 -27.88
C ASN A 40 -2.74 -29.62 -26.62
N ALA A 41 -1.85 -28.63 -26.76
CA ALA A 41 -1.42 -27.76 -25.68
C ALA A 41 -1.82 -26.31 -25.95
N LEU A 42 -1.95 -25.53 -24.86
CA LEU A 42 -2.05 -24.09 -24.92
C LEU A 42 -0.67 -23.51 -24.66
N GLU A 43 -0.16 -22.73 -25.61
CA GLU A 43 1.02 -21.91 -25.42
C GLU A 43 0.56 -20.53 -24.93
N VAL A 44 1.09 -20.09 -23.79
CA VAL A 44 0.70 -18.82 -23.15
C VAL A 44 1.91 -17.92 -23.10
N THR A 45 1.80 -16.76 -23.74
CA THR A 45 2.77 -15.67 -23.60
C THR A 45 2.27 -14.72 -22.53
N PHE A 46 3.13 -14.40 -21.58
CA PHE A 46 2.83 -13.47 -20.51
C PHE A 46 3.98 -12.49 -20.27
N GLN A 47 3.64 -11.36 -19.67
CA GLN A 47 4.56 -10.36 -19.17
C GLN A 47 4.31 -10.16 -17.67
N THR A 48 5.32 -9.64 -17.00
CA THR A 48 5.18 -9.16 -15.63
C THR A 48 5.57 -7.69 -15.65
N PRO A 49 4.89 -6.81 -14.91
CA PRO A 49 5.25 -5.40 -14.84
C PRO A 49 6.76 -5.23 -14.59
N ASP A 50 7.41 -4.40 -15.40
CA ASP A 50 8.79 -3.93 -15.16
C ASP A 50 8.81 -2.80 -14.10
N GLU A 51 7.63 -2.29 -13.70
CA GLU A 51 7.47 -1.37 -12.58
C GLU A 51 8.01 -1.98 -11.28
N ASP A 52 8.45 -1.13 -10.35
CA ASP A 52 8.92 -1.55 -9.04
C ASP A 52 7.92 -2.51 -8.40
N VAL A 53 8.45 -3.62 -7.87
CA VAL A 53 7.62 -4.64 -7.24
C VAL A 53 6.77 -3.97 -6.16
N PRO A 54 5.44 -4.14 -6.17
CA PRO A 54 4.59 -3.51 -5.17
C PRO A 54 5.02 -3.97 -3.79
N VAL A 55 5.52 -3.02 -2.99
CA VAL A 55 5.84 -3.21 -1.57
C VAL A 55 4.72 -2.60 -0.77
N ALA A 56 4.25 -3.33 0.24
CA ALA A 56 3.21 -2.85 1.11
C ALA A 56 3.56 -3.15 2.56
N ASP A 57 3.12 -2.31 3.48
CA ASP A 57 3.31 -2.50 4.91
C ASP A 57 2.08 -3.16 5.51
N VAL A 58 2.26 -4.37 6.05
CA VAL A 58 1.20 -5.08 6.77
C VAL A 58 1.24 -4.63 8.22
N VAL A 59 0.20 -3.91 8.61
CA VAL A 59 0.01 -3.41 9.96
C VAL A 59 -0.91 -4.33 10.72
N VAL A 60 -0.48 -4.70 11.92
CA VAL A 60 -1.19 -5.61 12.82
C VAL A 60 -1.44 -4.90 14.13
N GLU A 61 -2.71 -4.65 14.44
CA GLU A 61 -3.14 -4.03 15.68
C GLU A 61 -3.42 -5.10 16.73
N GLY A 62 -2.47 -5.28 17.64
CA GLY A 62 -2.57 -6.26 18.72
C GLY A 62 -3.57 -5.86 19.80
N PRO A 63 -4.06 -6.83 20.60
CA PRO A 63 -5.15 -6.62 21.57
C PRO A 63 -4.73 -5.74 22.76
N ASN A 64 -3.43 -5.50 22.93
CA ASN A 64 -2.87 -4.65 23.98
C ASN A 64 -2.64 -3.20 23.50
N GLY A 65 -3.17 -2.83 22.33
CA GLY A 65 -2.91 -1.53 21.68
C GLY A 65 -1.49 -1.37 21.14
N ARG A 66 -0.76 -2.49 20.97
CA ARG A 66 0.56 -2.49 20.33
C ARG A 66 0.38 -2.81 18.86
N THR A 67 0.94 -1.96 18.01
CA THR A 67 0.95 -2.15 16.56
C THR A 67 2.30 -2.70 16.12
N GLY A 68 2.27 -3.70 15.25
CA GLY A 68 3.44 -4.22 14.55
C GLY A 68 3.28 -3.99 13.05
N THR A 69 4.36 -3.58 12.39
CA THR A 69 4.38 -3.35 10.93
C THR A 69 5.41 -4.26 10.30
N THR A 70 5.04 -4.93 9.21
CA THR A 70 5.94 -5.81 8.44
C THR A 70 5.84 -5.50 6.95
N PRO A 71 6.94 -5.08 6.30
CA PRO A 71 6.93 -4.86 4.86
C PRO A 71 6.88 -6.20 4.11
N VAL A 72 6.05 -6.28 3.07
CA VAL A 72 5.90 -7.44 2.21
C VAL A 72 6.06 -7.05 0.74
N ARG A 73 6.76 -7.89 -0.03
CA ARG A 73 6.86 -7.76 -1.48
C ARG A 73 5.77 -8.62 -2.11
N LEU A 74 4.96 -8.04 -2.99
CA LEU A 74 3.76 -8.70 -3.50
C LEU A 74 3.93 -9.26 -4.93
N ASP A 75 5.15 -9.34 -5.44
CA ASP A 75 5.47 -10.07 -6.68
C ASP A 75 5.20 -11.58 -6.56
N THR A 76 5.27 -12.09 -5.34
CA THR A 76 4.95 -13.47 -4.97
C THR A 76 4.05 -13.50 -3.74
N PRO A 77 3.30 -14.60 -3.51
CA PRO A 77 2.52 -14.76 -2.29
C PRO A 77 3.40 -14.69 -1.04
N SER A 78 3.10 -13.74 -0.16
CA SER A 78 3.85 -13.51 1.07
C SER A 78 3.20 -14.18 2.27
N GLY A 79 3.99 -14.90 3.06
CA GLY A 79 3.55 -15.51 4.32
C GLY A 79 3.75 -14.58 5.51
N VAL A 80 2.68 -14.24 6.23
CA VAL A 80 2.73 -13.38 7.43
C VAL A 80 2.15 -14.13 8.63
N ASN A 81 2.89 -14.18 9.75
CA ASN A 81 2.39 -14.78 10.98
C ASN A 81 1.75 -13.70 11.87
N VAL A 82 0.45 -13.84 12.12
CA VAL A 82 -0.33 -12.95 12.98
C VAL A 82 -0.77 -13.74 14.21
N PHE A 83 -0.10 -13.52 15.34
CA PHE A 83 -0.44 -14.15 16.63
C PHE A 83 -0.56 -15.69 16.57
N GLY A 84 0.28 -16.35 15.76
CA GLY A 84 0.26 -17.81 15.59
C GLY A 84 -0.52 -18.29 14.36
N GLU A 85 -1.37 -17.44 13.77
CA GLU A 85 -2.07 -17.73 12.53
C GLU A 85 -1.18 -17.41 11.33
N LEU A 86 -1.02 -18.37 10.41
CA LEU A 86 -0.30 -18.12 9.16
C LEU A 86 -1.28 -17.58 8.11
N LEU A 87 -0.96 -16.39 7.59
CA LEU A 87 -1.68 -15.75 6.50
C LEU A 87 -0.84 -15.79 5.22
N ARG A 88 -1.51 -15.95 4.09
CA ARG A 88 -0.97 -15.73 2.75
C ARG A 88 -1.57 -14.46 2.21
N ILE A 89 -0.71 -13.51 1.85
CA ILE A 89 -1.06 -12.19 1.31
C ILE A 89 -0.58 -12.14 -0.13
N GLU A 90 -1.47 -11.78 -1.04
CA GLU A 90 -1.18 -11.70 -2.47
C GLU A 90 -1.64 -10.35 -3.03
N TYR A 91 -0.94 -9.87 -4.06
CA TYR A 91 -1.36 -8.68 -4.78
C TYR A 91 -2.70 -8.94 -5.47
N ALA A 92 -3.72 -8.12 -5.17
CA ALA A 92 -5.02 -8.18 -5.83
C ALA A 92 -5.18 -7.07 -6.89
N GLY A 93 -4.47 -5.95 -6.75
CA GLY A 93 -4.50 -4.83 -7.69
C GLY A 93 -4.16 -3.52 -7.01
N ARG A 94 -4.43 -2.42 -7.71
CA ARG A 94 -4.34 -1.06 -7.17
C ARG A 94 -5.68 -0.37 -7.32
N ASP A 95 -6.06 0.39 -6.30
CA ASP A 95 -7.23 1.26 -6.38
C ASP A 95 -6.96 2.39 -7.39
N ALA A 96 -7.91 2.63 -8.29
CA ALA A 96 -7.71 3.61 -9.37
C ALA A 96 -7.97 5.06 -8.92
N GLU A 97 -8.63 5.25 -7.78
CA GLU A 97 -8.99 6.56 -7.24
C GLU A 97 -7.94 7.04 -6.23
N THR A 98 -7.49 6.15 -5.36
CA THR A 98 -6.54 6.47 -4.26
C THR A 98 -5.14 5.98 -4.51
N ASP A 99 -4.92 5.21 -5.59
CA ASP A 99 -3.60 4.66 -5.92
C ASP A 99 -3.06 3.74 -4.80
N GLU A 100 -3.95 3.18 -3.98
CA GLU A 100 -3.59 2.30 -2.87
C GLU A 100 -3.53 0.83 -3.31
N ILE A 101 -2.58 0.08 -2.74
CA ILE A 101 -2.43 -1.35 -2.97
C ILE A 101 -3.61 -2.11 -2.34
N LEU A 102 -4.25 -2.97 -3.14
CA LEU A 102 -5.26 -3.92 -2.72
C LEU A 102 -4.68 -5.33 -2.65
N VAL A 103 -5.03 -6.08 -1.62
CA VAL A 103 -4.53 -7.45 -1.39
C VAL A 103 -5.67 -8.46 -1.26
N SER A 104 -5.37 -9.72 -1.58
CA SER A 104 -6.17 -10.86 -1.13
C SER A 104 -5.45 -11.55 0.03
N VAL A 105 -6.21 -12.00 1.02
CA VAL A 105 -5.67 -12.63 2.23
C VAL A 105 -6.38 -13.95 2.48
N ASP A 106 -5.60 -15.02 2.55
CA ASP A 106 -6.04 -16.34 2.97
C ASP A 106 -5.38 -16.73 4.30
N GLN A 107 -6.12 -17.38 5.18
CA GLN A 107 -5.63 -17.94 6.44
C GLN A 107 -5.47 -19.45 6.31
N GLN A 108 -4.36 -19.98 6.81
CA GLN A 108 -4.17 -21.41 6.91
C GLN A 108 -5.00 -21.97 8.08
N VAL A 109 -5.88 -22.92 7.80
CA VAL A 109 -6.69 -23.65 8.79
C VAL A 109 -6.42 -25.14 8.62
N GLY A 110 -5.54 -25.69 9.45
CA GLY A 110 -5.03 -27.06 9.27
C GLY A 110 -4.18 -27.15 8.00
N ASP A 111 -4.59 -28.01 7.07
CA ASP A 111 -3.92 -28.20 5.78
C ASP A 111 -4.55 -27.38 4.63
N ASP A 112 -5.65 -26.68 4.90
CA ASP A 112 -6.42 -25.92 3.92
C ASP A 112 -6.22 -24.39 4.07
N TRP A 113 -6.48 -23.67 2.99
CA TRP A 113 -6.49 -22.19 2.98
C TRP A 113 -7.92 -21.67 2.91
N ARG A 114 -8.27 -20.75 3.81
CA ARG A 114 -9.57 -20.08 3.86
C ARG A 114 -9.40 -18.60 3.55
N THR A 115 -10.14 -18.10 2.58
CA THR A 115 -10.16 -16.66 2.27
C THR A 115 -10.77 -15.85 3.41
N LEU A 116 -9.98 -14.91 3.91
CA LEU A 116 -10.40 -13.86 4.86
C LEU A 116 -10.81 -12.60 4.11
N LEU A 117 -10.06 -12.24 3.07
CA LEU A 117 -10.29 -11.06 2.25
C LEU A 117 -10.05 -11.40 0.78
N GLY A 118 -11.08 -11.26 -0.05
CA GLY A 118 -10.96 -11.53 -1.49
C GLY A 118 -10.23 -10.42 -2.25
N CYS A 119 -10.47 -9.16 -1.86
CA CYS A 119 -9.80 -7.97 -2.38
C CYS A 119 -10.11 -6.81 -1.42
N GLY A 120 -9.10 -6.07 -0.98
CA GLY A 120 -9.25 -4.88 -0.16
C GLY A 120 -7.99 -4.57 0.63
N GLN A 121 -8.13 -3.74 1.66
CA GLN A 121 -6.98 -3.29 2.45
C GLN A 121 -7.03 -3.71 3.92
N MET A 122 -8.20 -4.02 4.46
CA MET A 122 -8.38 -4.30 5.89
C MET A 122 -9.09 -5.63 6.10
N TRP A 123 -8.61 -6.40 7.08
CA TRP A 123 -9.18 -7.68 7.46
C TRP A 123 -9.06 -7.89 8.97
N ALA A 124 -9.79 -8.88 9.47
CA ALA A 124 -9.74 -9.27 10.87
C ALA A 124 -9.42 -10.76 11.00
N VAL A 125 -8.53 -11.09 11.94
CA VAL A 125 -8.16 -12.47 12.28
C VAL A 125 -8.71 -12.79 13.66
N GLN A 126 -9.49 -13.87 13.76
CA GLN A 126 -9.91 -14.43 15.04
C GLN A 126 -8.88 -15.46 15.47
N THR A 127 -8.31 -15.30 16.66
CA THR A 127 -7.32 -16.24 17.21
C THR A 127 -7.43 -16.29 18.72
N SER A 128 -6.78 -17.26 19.36
CA SER A 128 -6.73 -17.39 20.81
C SER A 128 -5.42 -16.83 21.35
N HIS A 129 -5.49 -15.77 22.15
CA HIS A 129 -4.33 -15.20 22.85
C HIS A 129 -4.46 -15.44 24.35
N ARG A 130 -3.48 -16.12 24.96
CA ARG A 130 -3.49 -16.47 26.39
C ARG A 130 -4.74 -17.25 26.85
N GLY A 131 -5.37 -17.99 25.93
CA GLY A 131 -6.56 -18.80 26.21
C GLY A 131 -7.88 -18.04 26.08
N GLU A 132 -7.85 -16.79 25.61
CA GLU A 132 -9.03 -15.98 25.31
C GLU A 132 -9.13 -15.73 23.81
N ASP A 133 -10.34 -15.81 23.26
CA ASP A 133 -10.60 -15.48 21.87
C ASP A 133 -10.51 -13.96 21.67
N VAL A 134 -9.65 -13.55 20.75
CA VAL A 134 -9.40 -12.15 20.41
C VAL A 134 -9.54 -11.93 18.91
N THR A 135 -10.01 -10.73 18.54
CA THR A 135 -10.03 -10.27 17.15
C THR A 135 -8.88 -9.31 16.94
N ILE A 136 -8.03 -9.62 15.98
CA ILE A 136 -6.88 -8.81 15.58
C ILE A 136 -7.23 -8.10 14.28
N THR A 137 -7.24 -6.77 14.30
CA THR A 137 -7.40 -5.97 13.09
C THR A 137 -6.06 -5.88 12.38
N CYS A 138 -6.09 -6.10 11.07
CA CYS A 138 -4.92 -5.96 10.21
C CYS A 138 -5.31 -5.10 9.02
N HIS A 139 -4.36 -4.33 8.52
CA HIS A 139 -4.52 -3.62 7.25
C HIS A 139 -3.20 -3.53 6.50
N VAL A 140 -3.30 -3.24 5.22
CA VAL A 140 -2.16 -2.96 4.36
C VAL A 140 -2.09 -1.45 4.11
N GLU A 141 -0.90 -0.89 4.24
CA GLU A 141 -0.59 0.49 3.87
C GLU A 141 0.35 0.48 2.66
N THR A 142 0.10 1.39 1.72
CA THR A 142 1.05 1.63 0.62
C THR A 142 2.07 2.62 1.16
N PRO A 143 3.36 2.27 1.25
CA PRO A 143 4.38 3.21 1.69
C PRO A 143 4.38 4.40 0.73
N SER A 144 4.29 5.62 1.28
CA SER A 144 4.44 6.83 0.47
C SER A 144 5.88 6.92 -0.03
N ASP A 145 6.05 7.21 -1.31
CA ASP A 145 7.36 7.53 -1.85
C ASP A 145 7.94 8.73 -1.09
N PRO A 146 9.18 8.65 -0.58
CA PRO A 146 9.81 9.79 0.10
C PRO A 146 10.09 10.97 -0.84
N ASP A 147 9.97 10.77 -2.15
CA ASP A 147 10.09 11.81 -3.19
C ASP A 147 8.74 12.45 -3.57
N ASP A 148 7.60 11.94 -3.05
CA ASP A 148 6.30 12.62 -3.06
C ASP A 148 6.24 13.65 -1.91
N GLU A 149 7.30 14.45 -1.77
CA GLU A 149 7.18 15.75 -1.13
C GLU A 149 6.47 16.66 -2.14
N ASP A 150 5.14 16.72 -2.05
CA ASP A 150 4.32 17.78 -2.62
C ASP A 150 4.89 19.11 -2.10
N GLY A 151 5.81 19.66 -2.89
CA GLY A 151 6.54 20.89 -2.62
C GLY A 151 5.64 22.10 -2.76
N ASP A 152 4.68 22.25 -1.86
CA ASP A 152 4.08 23.55 -1.52
C ASP A 152 4.65 24.00 -0.18
N THR A 153 5.98 24.03 -0.08
CA THR A 153 6.62 24.98 0.82
C THR A 153 6.58 26.32 0.11
N ALA A 154 5.50 27.08 0.33
CA ALA A 154 5.54 28.52 0.09
C ALA A 154 6.71 29.10 0.90
N GLU A 155 7.82 29.38 0.22
CA GLU A 155 8.98 30.05 0.80
C GLU A 155 8.52 31.34 1.48
N PRO A 156 8.83 31.57 2.77
CA PRO A 156 8.73 32.91 3.32
C PRO A 156 9.82 33.75 2.68
N GLU A 157 9.46 34.56 1.67
CA GLU A 157 10.33 35.56 1.05
C GLU A 157 11.00 36.41 2.14
N THR A 158 12.27 36.09 2.42
CA THR A 158 13.11 36.84 3.34
C THR A 158 14.37 37.31 2.63
N GLY A 159 14.32 38.56 2.19
CA GLY A 159 15.49 39.45 1.99
C GLY A 159 15.65 40.03 0.58
N PRO A 160 16.39 41.15 0.38
CA PRO A 160 17.36 41.74 1.30
C PRO A 160 17.23 43.28 1.53
N THR A 161 18.06 43.76 2.45
CA THR A 161 18.22 45.12 2.95
C THR A 161 18.98 46.10 2.02
N GLY A 162 18.55 47.37 2.01
CA GLY A 162 19.37 48.60 1.84
C GLY A 162 19.36 49.25 0.44
N SER A 163 19.35 50.58 0.23
CA SER A 163 19.35 51.80 1.07
C SER A 163 19.06 53.01 0.18
N ALA A 164 18.41 54.06 0.72
CA ALA A 164 18.86 55.47 0.72
C ALA A 164 17.72 56.52 0.59
N ALA A 165 17.57 57.32 1.66
CA ALA A 165 17.33 58.77 1.77
C ALA A 165 16.06 59.38 1.10
N GLU A 166 15.28 60.31 1.68
CA GLU A 166 15.63 61.45 2.53
C GLU A 166 14.49 61.85 3.51
N SER A 167 14.92 62.60 4.51
CA SER A 167 14.27 63.28 5.63
C SER A 167 12.89 63.94 5.40
N ASP A 168 12.07 63.99 6.46
CA ASP A 168 11.71 65.27 7.10
C ASP A 168 11.18 65.06 8.54
N ALA A 169 11.32 66.12 9.35
CA ALA A 169 11.12 66.21 10.80
C ALA A 169 9.64 66.00 11.23
N ASP A 170 9.26 65.81 12.50
CA ASP A 170 9.31 66.81 13.57
C ASP A 170 8.52 66.31 14.80
N ALA A 171 8.98 66.71 16.00
CA ALA A 171 8.33 66.73 17.32
C ALA A 171 7.87 65.39 17.95
N GLY A 172 8.11 65.07 19.22
CA GLY A 172 8.58 65.82 20.38
C GLY A 172 8.42 64.94 21.64
N SER A 173 9.20 65.25 22.66
CA SER A 173 9.49 64.48 23.88
C SER A 173 8.31 64.02 24.75
N ALA A 174 8.49 62.92 25.49
CA ALA A 174 8.47 62.94 26.96
C ALA A 174 8.95 61.60 27.58
N ASP A 175 9.98 61.73 28.40
CA ASP A 175 10.43 60.83 29.47
C ASP A 175 9.33 60.38 30.45
N ASP A 176 9.69 59.32 31.19
CA ASP A 176 9.36 58.98 32.59
C ASP A 176 8.74 57.57 32.67
N GLY A 177 9.30 56.56 33.34
CA GLY A 177 10.15 56.58 34.52
C GLY A 177 9.55 55.63 35.56
N GLY A 178 10.07 54.41 35.66
CA GLY A 178 9.87 53.50 36.81
C GLY A 178 8.46 52.92 37.02
N LEU A 179 8.19 52.01 37.97
CA LEU A 179 8.97 51.15 38.86
C LEU A 179 7.91 50.62 39.87
N LEU A 180 7.81 49.29 40.09
CA LEU A 180 7.08 48.59 41.19
C LEU A 180 5.53 48.72 41.12
N ASP A 181 4.66 47.83 41.63
CA ASP A 181 4.68 46.85 42.73
C ASP A 181 3.50 45.88 42.45
N LEU A 182 3.65 44.55 42.52
CA LEU A 182 3.16 43.70 43.61
C LEU A 182 1.92 44.25 44.37
N ASP A 183 0.78 43.55 44.32
CA ASP A 183 0.07 42.96 45.47
C ASP A 183 -1.38 42.55 45.10
N ARG A 184 -1.66 41.26 45.36
CA ARG A 184 -2.91 40.71 45.90
C ARG A 184 -4.20 40.57 45.08
#